data_AF-A0A1M6R4N3-F1
#
_entry.id   AF-A0A1M6R4N3-F1
#
_cell.length_a   1.000
_cell.length_b   1.000
_cell.length_c   1.000
_cell.angle_alpha   90.00
_cell.angle_beta   90.00
_cell.angle_gamma   90.00
#
_symmetry.space_group_name_H-M   'P 1'
#
loop_
_entity.id
_entity.type
_entity.pdbx_description
1 polymer ?
#
loop_
_entity_poly.entity_id
_entity_poly.type
_entity_poly.pdbx_seq_one_letter_code
_entity_poly.pdbx_strand_id
1 'polypeptide(L)'
;MNNYVKFLNNLKELGLNNIKNNIDTYLNLMSSGEKNIIDALYELSNLEIKAKQEKAMLACVKVANFPFLKEIDEFDFDFQPSVNKQQILDLKS
;
A
#
# COMPACT_ATOMS: atom_id res chain seq x y z
N MET A 1 20.88 9.83 23.52
CA MET A 1 20.04 9.11 22.54
C MET A 1 20.68 9.23 21.17
N ASN A 2 20.93 8.09 20.51
CA ASN A 2 21.51 8.01 19.17
C ASN A 2 20.55 8.61 18.11
N ASN A 3 21.08 9.33 17.12
CA ASN A 3 20.31 9.87 16.00
C ASN A 3 19.55 8.79 15.22
N TYR A 4 20.08 7.56 15.18
CA TYR A 4 19.40 6.41 14.60
C TYR A 4 18.06 6.12 15.29
N VAL A 5 18.02 6.14 16.61
CA VAL A 5 16.81 5.88 17.39
C VAL A 5 15.78 7.00 17.19
N LYS A 6 16.24 8.25 17.10
CA LYS A 6 15.36 9.39 16.78
C LYS A 6 14.75 9.24 15.38
N PHE A 7 15.54 8.82 14.40
CA PHE A 7 15.07 8.56 13.05
C PHE A 7 14.03 7.44 13.00
N LEU A 8 14.28 6.30 13.67
CA LEU A 8 13.30 5.20 13.76
C LEU A 8 11.99 5.63 14.43
N ASN A 9 12.07 6.51 15.44
CA ASN A 9 10.88 7.09 16.07
C ASN A 9 10.13 8.01 15.10
N ASN A 10 10.82 8.88 14.37
CA ASN A 10 10.19 9.73 13.35
C ASN A 10 9.50 8.89 12.27
N LEU A 11 10.13 7.81 11.79
CA LEU A 11 9.51 6.90 10.83
C LEU A 11 8.24 6.25 11.40
N LYS A 12 8.26 5.86 12.67
CA LYS A 12 7.09 5.30 13.36
C LYS A 12 5.95 6.31 13.47
N GLU A 13 6.25 7.54 13.88
CA GLU A 13 5.26 8.63 14.00
C GLU A 13 4.64 9.00 12.65
N LEU A 14 5.43 8.99 11.57
CA LEU A 14 4.95 9.23 10.20
C LEU A 14 4.21 8.02 9.59
N GLY A 15 4.13 6.90 10.32
CA GLY A 15 3.52 5.65 9.85
C GLY A 15 4.30 4.93 8.75
N LEU A 16 5.58 5.26 8.57
CA LEU A 16 6.49 4.72 7.54
C LEU A 16 7.10 3.38 7.99
N ASN A 17 6.23 2.39 8.25
CA ASN A 17 6.62 1.14 8.88
C ASN A 17 7.47 0.25 7.97
N ASN A 18 7.27 0.30 6.64
CA ASN A 18 8.07 -0.50 5.73
C ASN A 18 9.47 0.07 5.62
N ILE A 19 9.61 1.40 5.57
CA ILE A 19 10.93 2.02 5.62
C ILE A 19 11.65 1.61 6.90
N LYS A 20 10.97 1.72 8.04
CA LYS A 20 11.55 1.35 9.34
C LYS A 20 12.04 -0.10 9.39
N ASN A 21 11.30 -1.05 8.82
CA ASN A 21 11.66 -2.47 8.86
C ASN A 21 12.78 -2.83 7.87
N ASN A 22 12.93 -2.07 6.78
CA ASN A 22 13.90 -2.37 5.74
C ASN A 22 15.19 -1.52 5.86
N ILE A 23 15.20 -0.45 6.65
CA ILE A 23 16.33 0.49 6.73
C ILE A 23 17.65 -0.22 7.10
N ASP A 24 17.64 -1.17 8.03
CA ASP A 24 18.84 -1.93 8.43
C ASP A 24 19.42 -2.72 7.24
N THR A 25 18.56 -3.34 6.43
CA THR A 25 18.98 -4.07 5.22
C THR A 25 19.63 -3.13 4.21
N TYR A 26 19.01 -1.98 3.93
CA TYR A 26 19.56 -1.01 2.99
C TYR A 26 20.85 -0.36 3.50
N LEU A 27 20.99 -0.14 4.82
CA LEU A 27 22.24 0.33 5.42
C LEU A 27 23.38 -0.68 5.23
N ASN A 28 23.10 -1.98 5.36
CA ASN A 28 24.08 -3.03 5.08
C ASN A 28 24.47 -3.08 3.58
N LEU A 29 23.50 -2.92 2.68
CA LEU A 29 23.74 -2.88 1.23
C LEU A 29 24.57 -1.65 0.81
N MET A 30 24.28 -0.48 1.40
CA MET A 30 25.10 0.72 1.21
C MET A 30 26.53 0.52 1.74
N SER A 31 26.67 -0.09 2.92
CA SER A 31 27.98 -0.34 3.55
C SER A 31 28.81 -1.35 2.76
N SER A 32 28.16 -2.28 2.05
CA SER A 32 28.78 -3.28 1.18
C SER A 32 29.16 -2.72 -0.19
N GLY A 33 28.80 -1.46 -0.49
CA GLY A 33 29.05 -0.82 -1.78
C GLY A 33 28.15 -1.32 -2.92
N GLU A 34 27.17 -2.16 -2.63
CA GLU A 34 26.25 -2.71 -3.64
C GLU A 34 25.21 -1.69 -4.11
N LYS A 35 24.90 -0.67 -3.29
CA LYS A 35 23.87 0.33 -3.60
C LYS A 35 24.26 1.75 -3.25
N ASN A 36 23.92 2.67 -4.15
CA ASN A 36 24.00 4.10 -3.88
C ASN A 36 22.92 4.51 -2.86
N ILE A 37 23.24 5.51 -2.04
CA ILE A 37 22.31 6.06 -1.04
C ILE A 37 21.01 6.52 -1.71
N ILE A 38 21.09 7.16 -2.88
CA ILE A 38 19.92 7.66 -3.60
C ILE A 38 19.02 6.52 -4.09
N ASP A 39 19.60 5.47 -4.68
CA ASP A 39 18.85 4.30 -5.15
C ASP A 39 18.15 3.58 -4.00
N ALA A 40 18.85 3.40 -2.89
CA ALA A 40 18.29 2.78 -1.69
C ALA A 40 17.13 3.59 -1.09
N LEU A 41 17.26 4.92 -1.00
CA LEU A 41 16.17 5.78 -0.53
C LEU A 41 14.99 5.79 -1.50
N TYR A 42 15.24 5.74 -2.81
CA TYR A 42 14.21 5.66 -3.83
C TYR A 42 13.40 4.36 -3.73
N GLU A 43 14.08 3.21 -3.60
CA GLU A 43 13.42 1.92 -3.44
C GLU A 43 12.62 1.82 -2.12
N LEU A 44 13.19 2.30 -1.01
CA LEU A 44 12.49 2.36 0.28
C LEU A 44 11.22 3.21 0.18
N SER A 45 11.30 4.35 -0.53
CA SER A 45 10.14 5.23 -0.73
C SER A 45 9.07 4.55 -1.58
N ASN A 46 9.46 3.86 -2.66
CA ASN A 46 8.53 3.11 -3.50
C ASN A 46 7.84 1.96 -2.75
N LEU A 47 8.56 1.24 -1.90
CA LEU A 47 8.00 0.19 -1.04
C LEU A 47 6.90 0.76 -0.13
N GLU A 48 7.15 1.91 0.48
CA GLU A 48 6.20 2.56 1.37
C GLU A 48 4.97 3.11 0.63
N ILE A 49 5.15 3.66 -0.57
CA ILE A 49 4.04 4.11 -1.42
C ILE A 49 3.12 2.94 -1.76
N LYS A 50 3.68 1.81 -2.19
CA LYS A 50 2.90 0.60 -2.50
C LYS A 50 2.12 0.10 -1.28
N ALA A 51 2.78 -0.01 -0.13
CA ALA A 51 2.12 -0.46 1.09
C ALA A 51 1.01 0.49 1.55
N LYS A 52 1.18 1.82 1.37
CA LYS A 52 0.11 2.79 1.64
C LYS A 52 -1.07 2.64 0.68
N GLN A 53 -0.81 2.39 -0.60
CA GLN A 53 -1.85 2.13 -1.59
C GLN A 53 -2.62 0.85 -1.26
N GLU A 54 -1.93 -0.24 -0.94
CA GLU A 54 -2.55 -1.51 -0.53
C GLU A 54 -3.39 -1.32 0.74
N LYS A 55 -2.86 -0.63 1.74
CA LYS A 55 -3.59 -0.34 2.98
C LYS A 55 -4.83 0.53 2.73
N ALA A 56 -4.72 1.52 1.85
CA ALA A 56 -5.85 2.38 1.48
C ALA A 56 -6.92 1.57 0.73
N MET A 57 -6.53 0.71 -0.22
CA MET A 57 -7.45 -0.19 -0.92
C MET A 57 -8.15 -1.13 0.06
N LEU A 58 -7.40 -1.80 0.95
CA LEU A 58 -7.97 -2.66 1.99
C LEU A 58 -8.89 -1.89 2.95
N ALA A 59 -8.56 -0.65 3.28
CA ALA A 59 -9.39 0.20 4.12
C ALA A 59 -10.71 0.58 3.42
N CYS A 60 -10.68 0.92 2.14
CA CYS A 60 -11.88 1.17 1.34
C CYS A 60 -12.81 -0.06 1.31
N VAL A 61 -12.25 -1.27 1.11
CA VAL A 61 -13.02 -2.52 1.14
C VAL A 61 -13.66 -2.76 2.50
N LYS A 62 -12.93 -2.51 3.60
CA LYS A 62 -13.45 -2.67 4.98
C LYS A 62 -14.51 -1.63 5.35
N VAL A 63 -14.35 -0.36 4.96
CA VAL A 63 -15.28 0.73 5.28
C VAL A 63 -16.60 0.58 4.53
N ALA A 64 -16.59 -0.02 3.34
CA ALA A 64 -17.79 -0.34 2.59
C ALA A 64 -18.61 -1.52 3.18
N ASN A 65 -18.20 -2.05 4.35
CA ASN A 65 -18.86 -3.16 5.06
C ASN A 65 -18.99 -4.44 4.23
N PHE A 66 -18.13 -4.59 3.20
CA PHE A 66 -18.04 -5.80 2.38
C PHE A 66 -17.06 -6.78 3.04
N PRO A 67 -17.52 -7.95 3.54
CA PRO A 67 -16.63 -8.95 4.12
C PRO A 67 -15.68 -9.60 3.08
N PHE A 68 -15.93 -9.40 1.79
CA PHE A 68 -15.13 -9.92 0.68
C PHE A 68 -15.02 -8.87 -0.43
N LEU A 69 -13.87 -8.84 -1.12
CA LEU A 69 -13.73 -8.12 -2.38
C LEU A 69 -14.64 -8.82 -3.40
N LYS A 70 -15.80 -8.26 -3.70
CA LYS A 70 -16.61 -8.68 -4.84
C LYS A 70 -16.39 -7.69 -5.95
N GLU A 71 -15.76 -8.14 -7.03
CA GLU A 71 -15.67 -7.34 -8.24
C GLU A 71 -17.05 -7.24 -8.91
N ILE A 72 -17.24 -6.27 -9.82
CA ILE A 72 -18.49 -6.14 -10.57
C ILE A 72 -18.86 -7.43 -11.32
N ASP A 73 -17.84 -8.22 -11.67
CA ASP A 73 -17.95 -9.53 -12.32
C ASP A 73 -18.56 -10.61 -11.42
N GLU A 74 -18.51 -10.44 -10.09
CA GLU A 74 -19.11 -11.34 -9.10
C GLU A 74 -20.45 -10.84 -8.56
N PHE A 75 -20.99 -9.73 -9.09
CA PHE A 75 -22.31 -9.22 -8.74
C PHE A 75 -23.40 -10.04 -9.43
N ASP A 76 -24.28 -10.65 -8.64
CA ASP A 76 -25.45 -11.37 -9.15
C ASP A 76 -26.56 -10.38 -9.54
N PHE A 77 -26.59 -10.02 -10.82
CA PHE A 77 -27.59 -9.10 -11.39
C PHE A 77 -29.00 -9.73 -11.47
N ASP A 78 -29.12 -11.05 -11.36
CA ASP A 78 -30.41 -11.74 -11.29
C ASP A 78 -31.07 -11.55 -9.91
N PHE A 79 -30.27 -11.36 -8.85
CA PHE A 79 -30.76 -11.11 -7.50
C PHE A 79 -31.37 -9.70 -7.33
N GLN A 80 -31.00 -8.74 -8.19
CA GLN A 80 -31.56 -7.38 -8.17
C GLN A 80 -31.91 -6.93 -9.60
N PRO A 81 -33.08 -7.32 -10.14
CA PRO A 81 -33.48 -7.02 -11.50
C PRO A 81 -33.72 -5.53 -11.78
N SER A 82 -33.74 -4.69 -10.73
CA SER A 82 -33.81 -3.22 -10.86
C SER A 82 -32.48 -2.58 -11.29
N VAL A 83 -31.36 -3.30 -11.19
CA VAL A 83 -30.04 -2.81 -11.58
C VAL A 83 -29.69 -3.34 -12.97
N ASN A 84 -29.63 -2.43 -13.96
CA ASN A 84 -29.31 -2.79 -15.32
C ASN A 84 -27.80 -2.98 -15.51
N LYS A 85 -27.39 -4.25 -15.69
CA LYS A 85 -26.00 -4.66 -15.94
C LYS A 85 -25.32 -3.88 -17.06
N GLN A 86 -26.01 -3.65 -18.18
CA GLN A 86 -25.43 -2.96 -19.34
C GLN A 86 -25.08 -1.50 -19.02
N GLN A 87 -25.93 -0.79 -18.27
CA GLN A 87 -25.65 0.61 -17.90
C GLN A 87 -24.45 0.72 -16.95
N ILE A 88 -24.29 -0.24 -16.03
CA ILE A 88 -23.16 -0.30 -15.11
C ILE A 88 -21.85 -0.60 -15.85
N LEU A 89 -21.88 -1.53 -16.82
CA LEU A 89 -20.71 -1.85 -17.65
C LEU A 89 -20.30 -0.70 -18.58
N ASP A 90 -21.26 0.07 -19.08
CA ASP A 90 -21.00 1.25 -19.90
C ASP A 90 -20.22 2.32 -19.10
N LEU A 91 -20.57 2.51 -17.81
CA LEU A 91 -19.89 3.42 -16.89
C LEU A 91 -18.49 2.97 -16.43
N LYS A 92 -18.13 1.69 -16.65
CA LYS A 92 -16.79 1.15 -16.33
C LYS A 92 -15.75 1.48 -17.41
N SER A 93 -16.18 1.98 -18.58
CA SER A 93 -15.31 2.28 -19.74
C SER A 93 -14.48 3.56 -19.57
#